data_AF-A0A0S7Y7G2-F1
#
_entry.id   AF-A0A0S7Y7G2-F1
#
_cell.length_a   1.000
_cell.length_b   1.000
_cell.length_c   1.000
_cell.angle_alpha   90.00
_cell.angle_beta   90.00
_cell.angle_gamma   90.00
#
_symmetry.space_group_name_H-M   'P 1'
#
loop_
_entity.id
_entity.type
_entity.pdbx_description
1 polymer ?
#
loop_
_entity_poly.entity_id
_entity_poly.type
_entity_poly.pdbx_seq_one_letter_code
_entity_poly.pdbx_strand_id
1 'polypeptide(L)'
;MPVSMTWLVLAGLLAGCAELSENWSPATIAETELRGNKIIAALKRYRSEYRFYPKHLDALAPRYLPAIPAPTAGDRVWHYATLDAGSAFQLWVEGKAADNRGYLFDSATGRWMHLRPLPGNG
;
A
#
# COMPACT_ATOMS: atom_id res chain seq x y z
N MET A 1 4.50 65.99 -11.20
CA MET A 1 5.61 65.85 -10.22
C MET A 1 5.23 64.74 -9.23
N PRO A 2 6.22 63.96 -8.76
CA PRO A 2 6.26 62.47 -8.65
C PRO A 2 5.61 61.96 -7.33
N VAL A 3 5.42 60.66 -7.01
CA VAL A 3 6.23 59.46 -7.26
C VAL A 3 5.35 58.19 -7.22
N SER A 4 5.72 57.19 -8.02
CA SER A 4 5.34 55.78 -7.94
C SER A 4 5.50 55.15 -6.56
N MET A 5 4.69 54.15 -6.24
CA MET A 5 5.16 53.00 -5.44
C MET A 5 4.40 51.73 -5.84
N THR A 6 4.82 51.17 -6.97
CA THR A 6 4.49 49.83 -7.43
C THR A 6 4.98 48.82 -6.41
N TRP A 7 4.08 48.15 -5.68
CA TRP A 7 4.45 46.98 -4.91
C TRP A 7 4.66 45.80 -5.86
N LEU A 8 5.94 45.49 -6.11
CA LEU A 8 6.37 44.20 -6.64
C LEU A 8 5.87 43.10 -5.68
N VAL A 9 4.91 42.30 -6.15
CA VAL A 9 4.64 40.99 -5.55
C VAL A 9 5.81 40.09 -5.97
N LEU A 10 6.72 39.84 -5.03
CA LEU A 10 7.83 38.92 -5.18
C LEU A 10 7.28 37.51 -5.43
N ALA A 11 7.50 37.02 -6.66
CA ALA A 11 7.47 35.61 -7.01
C ALA A 11 8.63 34.88 -6.32
N GLY A 12 8.45 33.61 -5.97
CA GLY A 12 9.58 32.80 -5.49
C GLY A 12 9.25 31.39 -5.00
N LEU A 13 8.78 30.55 -5.93
CA LEU A 13 9.07 29.12 -6.05
C LEU A 13 9.66 28.38 -4.81
N LEU A 14 8.82 27.64 -4.08
CA LEU A 14 9.23 26.46 -3.30
C LEU A 14 8.20 25.34 -3.47
N ALA A 15 7.92 24.95 -4.72
CA ALA A 15 7.18 23.73 -5.03
C ALA A 15 7.95 22.98 -6.11
N GLY A 16 9.00 22.29 -5.70
CA GLY A 16 9.89 21.62 -6.65
C GLY A 16 10.96 20.79 -5.96
N CYS A 17 10.52 19.74 -5.25
CA CYS A 17 11.35 18.58 -4.90
C CYS A 17 10.49 17.52 -4.18
N ALA A 18 9.57 16.85 -4.88
CA ALA A 18 8.86 15.70 -4.28
C ALA A 18 8.31 14.64 -5.26
N GLU A 19 8.39 14.83 -6.57
CA GLU A 19 7.61 13.97 -7.50
C GLU A 19 8.25 12.63 -7.86
N LEU A 20 9.45 12.29 -7.34
CA LEU A 20 10.15 11.05 -7.71
C LEU A 20 10.30 10.03 -6.56
N SER A 21 9.87 10.34 -5.34
CA SER A 21 9.87 9.38 -4.20
C SER A 21 8.48 9.09 -3.62
N GLU A 22 7.43 9.59 -4.25
CA GLU A 22 6.07 9.68 -3.70
C GLU A 22 5.44 8.30 -3.38
N ASN A 23 5.78 7.27 -4.16
CA ASN A 23 5.20 5.93 -4.02
C ASN A 23 5.56 5.20 -2.71
N TRP A 24 6.55 5.68 -1.94
CA TRP A 24 6.95 5.06 -0.65
C TRP A 24 7.02 6.07 0.49
N SER A 25 6.29 7.19 0.40
CA SER A 25 6.18 8.13 1.51
C SER A 25 5.46 7.50 2.71
N PRO A 26 5.70 7.99 3.95
CA PRO A 26 4.95 7.55 5.12
C PRO A 26 3.42 7.67 4.94
N ALA A 27 2.97 8.71 4.22
CA ALA A 27 1.56 8.92 3.94
C ALA A 27 0.98 7.85 3.00
N THR A 28 1.67 7.49 1.92
CA THR A 28 1.18 6.45 0.99
C THR A 28 1.25 5.05 1.60
N ILE A 29 2.22 4.79 2.49
CA ILE A 29 2.29 3.55 3.29
C ILE A 29 1.11 3.47 4.26
N ALA A 30 0.86 4.54 5.05
CA ALA A 30 -0.23 4.58 6.01
C ALA A 30 -1.61 4.40 5.33
N GLU A 31 -1.82 5.04 4.19
CA GLU A 31 -3.05 4.87 3.39
C GLU A 31 -3.15 3.44 2.82
N THR A 32 -2.03 2.84 2.39
CA THR A 32 -1.99 1.44 1.95
C THR A 32 -2.36 0.49 3.08
N GLU A 33 -1.80 0.70 4.27
CA GLU A 33 -2.13 -0.07 5.47
C GLU A 33 -3.63 0.06 5.83
N LEU A 34 -4.17 1.28 5.83
CA LEU A 34 -5.59 1.53 6.08
C LEU A 34 -6.49 0.74 5.10
N ARG A 35 -6.14 0.73 3.82
CA ARG A 35 -6.87 -0.02 2.78
C ARG A 35 -6.69 -1.52 2.94
N GLY A 36 -5.47 -1.98 3.20
CA GLY A 36 -5.14 -3.39 3.45
C GLY A 36 -5.87 -3.93 4.68
N ASN A 37 -6.03 -3.13 5.74
CA ASN A 37 -6.78 -3.50 6.94
C ASN A 37 -8.25 -3.81 6.65
N LYS A 38 -8.87 -3.18 5.65
CA LYS A 38 -10.23 -3.52 5.19
C LYS A 38 -10.25 -4.91 4.54
N ILE A 39 -9.25 -5.24 3.73
CA ILE A 39 -9.08 -6.57 3.09
C ILE A 39 -8.85 -7.63 4.15
N ILE A 40 -7.96 -7.38 5.13
CA ILE A 40 -7.66 -8.29 6.25
C ILE A 40 -8.93 -8.60 7.05
N ALA A 41 -9.74 -7.58 7.36
CA ALA A 41 -11.00 -7.79 8.06
C ALA A 41 -11.97 -8.68 7.25
N ALA A 42 -12.07 -8.47 5.94
CA ALA A 42 -12.89 -9.29 5.05
C ALA A 42 -12.39 -10.75 4.96
N LEU A 43 -11.07 -10.95 4.85
CA LEU A 43 -10.45 -12.28 4.88
C LEU A 43 -10.75 -13.02 6.19
N LYS A 44 -10.65 -12.34 7.34
CA LYS A 44 -11.00 -12.92 8.65
C LYS A 44 -12.46 -13.36 8.71
N ARG A 45 -13.40 -12.55 8.17
CA ARG A 45 -14.82 -12.91 8.07
C ARG A 45 -15.03 -14.12 7.16
N TYR A 46 -14.41 -14.14 5.98
CA TYR A 46 -14.45 -15.28 5.07
C TYR A 46 -14.00 -16.57 5.78
N ARG A 47 -12.84 -16.53 6.46
CA ARG A 47 -12.33 -17.68 7.21
C ARG A 47 -13.26 -18.13 8.33
N SER A 48 -13.95 -17.20 8.99
CA SER A 48 -14.90 -17.57 10.06
C SER A 48 -16.06 -18.43 9.53
N GLU A 49 -16.42 -18.28 8.24
CA GLU A 49 -17.48 -19.04 7.58
C GLU A 49 -16.95 -20.34 6.94
N TYR A 50 -15.83 -20.27 6.23
CA TYR A 50 -15.32 -21.39 5.41
C TYR A 50 -14.14 -22.16 6.04
N ARG A 51 -13.68 -21.75 7.23
CA ARG A 51 -12.51 -22.30 7.97
C ARG A 51 -11.14 -22.08 7.32
N PHE A 52 -11.09 -21.70 6.04
CA PHE A 52 -9.88 -21.36 5.29
C PHE A 52 -9.97 -19.97 4.68
N TYR A 53 -8.82 -19.36 4.39
CA TYR A 53 -8.75 -18.15 3.57
C TYR A 53 -9.00 -18.49 2.08
N PRO A 54 -9.59 -17.57 1.30
CA PRO A 54 -9.82 -17.80 -0.12
C PRO A 54 -8.50 -17.87 -0.90
N LYS A 55 -8.49 -18.56 -2.05
CA LYS A 55 -7.28 -18.62 -2.91
C LYS A 55 -6.94 -17.28 -3.56
N HIS A 56 -7.96 -16.43 -3.77
CA HIS A 56 -7.86 -15.17 -4.49
C HIS A 56 -8.71 -14.09 -3.81
N LEU A 57 -8.31 -12.82 -3.94
CA LEU A 57 -8.98 -11.70 -3.26
C LEU A 57 -10.35 -11.36 -3.84
N ASP A 58 -10.60 -11.64 -5.12
CA ASP A 58 -11.88 -11.44 -5.80
C ASP A 58 -13.04 -12.19 -5.12
N ALA A 59 -12.77 -13.33 -4.49
CA ALA A 59 -13.76 -14.07 -3.69
C ALA A 59 -14.33 -13.28 -2.50
N LEU A 60 -13.70 -12.16 -2.12
CA LEU A 60 -14.21 -11.28 -1.07
C LEU A 60 -15.31 -10.34 -1.56
N ALA A 61 -15.39 -10.07 -2.87
CA ALA A 61 -16.36 -9.17 -3.45
C ALA A 61 -17.49 -9.93 -4.18
N PRO A 62 -18.73 -9.41 -4.21
CA PRO A 62 -19.20 -8.22 -3.49
C PRO A 62 -19.58 -8.51 -2.02
N ARG A 63 -19.49 -9.77 -1.57
CA ARG A 63 -20.13 -10.26 -0.35
C ARG A 63 -19.53 -9.69 0.94
N TYR A 64 -18.20 -9.64 1.05
CA TYR A 64 -17.49 -9.16 2.25
C TYR A 64 -16.97 -7.73 2.07
N LEU A 65 -16.73 -7.32 0.83
CA LEU A 65 -16.37 -5.96 0.42
C LEU A 65 -17.10 -5.60 -0.89
N PRO A 66 -17.50 -4.34 -1.10
CA PRO A 66 -18.10 -3.93 -2.38
C PRO A 66 -17.13 -4.10 -3.56
N ALA A 67 -15.85 -3.80 -3.33
CA ALA A 67 -14.73 -4.03 -4.24
C ALA A 67 -13.41 -4.07 -3.46
N ILE A 68 -12.35 -4.58 -4.08
CA ILE A 68 -11.01 -4.57 -3.48
C ILE A 68 -10.41 -3.16 -3.61
N PRO A 69 -10.13 -2.45 -2.50
CA PRO A 69 -9.55 -1.11 -2.58
C PRO A 69 -8.11 -1.21 -3.09
N ALA A 70 -7.72 -0.46 -4.13
CA ALA A 70 -6.35 -0.47 -4.63
C ALA A 70 -5.37 0.15 -3.60
N PRO A 71 -4.13 -0.35 -3.48
CA PRO A 71 -3.12 0.27 -2.62
C PRO A 71 -2.62 1.58 -3.24
N THR A 72 -2.00 2.42 -2.42
CA THR A 72 -1.43 3.71 -2.86
C THR A 72 0.08 3.71 -2.95
N ALA A 73 0.74 2.80 -2.22
CA ALA A 73 2.18 2.61 -2.24
C ALA A 73 2.62 1.60 -3.30
N GLY A 74 3.93 1.58 -3.59
CA GLY A 74 4.55 0.57 -4.44
C GLY A 74 4.11 0.61 -5.90
N ASP A 75 3.87 -0.56 -6.48
CA ASP A 75 3.36 -0.80 -7.83
C ASP A 75 1.84 -0.58 -7.97
N ARG A 76 1.17 -0.25 -6.85
CA ARG A 76 -0.29 -0.08 -6.75
C ARG A 76 -1.07 -1.36 -7.07
N VAL A 77 -0.46 -2.52 -6.83
CA VAL A 77 -1.08 -3.84 -6.98
C VAL A 77 -1.00 -4.58 -5.65
N TRP A 78 -2.10 -5.21 -5.24
CA TRP A 78 -2.07 -6.15 -4.13
C TRP A 78 -1.56 -7.50 -4.61
N HIS A 79 -0.52 -7.98 -3.95
CA HIS A 79 -0.07 -9.34 -4.03
C HIS A 79 -0.60 -10.11 -2.82
N TYR A 80 -1.02 -11.35 -3.06
CA TYR A 80 -1.70 -12.16 -2.06
C TYR A 80 -1.33 -13.63 -2.22
N ALA A 81 -1.05 -14.28 -1.10
CA ALA A 81 -0.78 -15.71 -1.05
C ALA A 81 -1.34 -16.31 0.22
N THR A 82 -1.95 -17.49 0.10
CA THR A 82 -2.30 -18.33 1.25
C THR A 82 -1.10 -19.18 1.64
N LEU A 83 -0.90 -19.36 2.94
CA LEU A 83 0.14 -20.19 3.54
C LEU A 83 -0.51 -21.33 4.33
N ASP A 84 0.28 -22.34 4.70
CA ASP A 84 -0.13 -23.42 5.62
C ASP A 84 -1.51 -24.02 5.30
N ALA A 85 -1.67 -24.44 4.03
CA ALA A 85 -2.92 -25.00 3.50
C ALA A 85 -4.16 -24.08 3.68
N GLY A 86 -3.96 -22.76 3.65
CA GLY A 86 -5.04 -21.78 3.76
C GLY A 86 -5.39 -21.36 5.19
N SER A 87 -4.59 -21.77 6.18
CA SER A 87 -4.78 -21.36 7.58
C SER A 87 -4.12 -20.01 7.90
N ALA A 88 -3.18 -19.57 7.06
CA ALA A 88 -2.52 -18.27 7.09
C ALA A 88 -2.52 -17.63 5.68
N PHE A 89 -2.20 -16.35 5.61
CA PHE A 89 -1.97 -15.59 4.39
C PHE A 89 -0.93 -14.48 4.58
N GLN A 90 -0.43 -14.01 3.45
CA GLN A 90 0.31 -12.77 3.29
C GLN A 90 -0.40 -11.87 2.29
N LEU A 91 -0.38 -10.56 2.57
CA LEU A 91 -0.90 -9.51 1.69
C LEU A 91 0.18 -8.44 1.58
N TRP A 92 0.65 -8.12 0.38
CA TRP A 92 1.75 -7.16 0.24
C TRP A 92 1.62 -6.31 -1.01
N VAL A 93 2.41 -5.25 -1.03
CA VAL A 93 2.69 -4.42 -2.20
C VAL A 93 4.19 -4.46 -2.46
N GLU A 94 4.56 -4.53 -3.72
CA GLU A 94 5.96 -4.50 -4.15
C GLU A 94 6.31 -3.12 -4.70
N GLY A 95 7.59 -2.79 -4.68
CA GLY A 95 8.10 -1.61 -5.38
C GLY A 95 8.12 -1.88 -6.87
N LYS A 96 8.44 -0.86 -7.66
CA LYS A 96 8.84 -1.14 -9.05
C LYS A 96 10.12 -1.98 -9.02
N ALA A 97 10.39 -2.75 -10.07
CA ALA A 97 11.50 -3.71 -10.13
C ALA A 97 12.87 -3.14 -9.69
N ALA A 98 13.11 -1.84 -9.87
CA ALA A 98 14.35 -1.18 -9.44
C ALA A 98 14.43 -0.84 -7.94
N ASP A 99 13.29 -0.78 -7.23
CA ASP A 99 13.24 -0.24 -5.87
C ASP A 99 13.59 -1.27 -4.79
N ASN A 100 13.43 -2.58 -5.07
CA ASN A 100 13.60 -3.70 -4.12
C ASN A 100 12.98 -3.44 -2.72
N ARG A 101 11.93 -2.61 -2.67
CA ARG A 101 11.13 -2.29 -1.49
C ARG A 101 9.85 -3.09 -1.56
N GLY A 102 9.30 -3.40 -0.41
CA GLY A 102 7.96 -3.93 -0.32
C GLY A 102 7.39 -3.71 1.06
N TYR A 103 6.09 -3.89 1.20
CA TYR A 103 5.38 -3.73 2.46
C TYR A 103 4.33 -4.81 2.58
N LEU A 104 4.45 -5.63 3.62
CA LEU A 104 3.76 -6.90 3.76
C LEU A 104 3.05 -6.98 5.10
N PHE A 105 1.79 -7.43 5.06
CA PHE A 105 1.08 -7.95 6.21
C PHE A 105 1.24 -9.47 6.26
N ASP A 106 1.67 -9.97 7.41
CA ASP A 106 1.71 -11.40 7.71
C ASP A 106 0.61 -11.73 8.73
N SER A 107 -0.32 -12.61 8.34
CA SER A 107 -1.40 -13.04 9.23
C SER A 107 -0.95 -13.90 10.41
N ALA A 108 0.21 -14.57 10.31
CA ALA A 108 0.74 -15.40 11.39
C ALA A 108 1.23 -14.54 12.56
N THR A 109 1.87 -13.41 12.26
CA THR A 109 2.34 -12.45 13.26
C THR A 109 1.34 -11.32 13.53
N GLY A 110 0.39 -11.09 12.62
CA GLY A 110 -0.60 -10.03 12.70
C GLY A 110 0.00 -8.63 12.50
N ARG A 111 1.11 -8.52 11.75
CA ARG A 111 1.90 -7.28 11.64
C ARG A 111 2.17 -6.89 10.20
N TRP A 112 2.17 -5.58 9.96
CA TRP A 112 2.77 -4.96 8.79
C TRP A 112 4.29 -4.81 8.97
N MET A 113 5.05 -5.13 7.92
CA MET A 113 6.51 -5.14 7.92
C MET A 113 7.05 -4.68 6.57
N HIS A 114 8.16 -3.95 6.59
CA HIS A 114 8.93 -3.70 5.37
C HIS A 114 9.57 -5.01 4.91
N LEU A 115 9.35 -5.36 3.64
CA LEU A 115 10.11 -6.42 2.99
C LEU A 115 11.55 -5.94 2.92
N ARG A 116 12.45 -6.72 3.52
CA ARG A 116 13.88 -6.47 3.37
C ARG A 116 14.23 -6.72 1.90
N PRO A 117 15.09 -5.87 1.28
CA PRO A 117 15.65 -6.15 -0.02
C PRO A 117 16.21 -7.58 0.00
N LEU A 118 15.79 -8.43 -0.93
CA LEU A 118 16.47 -9.71 -1.10
C LEU A 118 17.95 -9.39 -1.34
N PRO A 119 18.91 -10.05 -0.65
CA PRO A 119 20.32 -9.87 -0.96
C PRO A 119 20.45 -10.13 -2.45
N GLY A 120 20.85 -9.09 -3.21
CA GLY A 120 20.92 -9.18 -4.65
C GLY A 120 21.79 -10.37 -5.03
N ASN A 121 21.34 -11.18 -5.99
CA ASN A 121 22.23 -12.07 -6.72
C ASN A 121 23.16 -11.17 -7.54
N GLY A 122 24.21 -10.66 -6.88
CA GLY A 122 25.35 -10.03 -7.52
C GLY A 122 26.27 -11.07 -8.13
#